data_AF-G0V2G7-F1
#
_entry.id   AF-G0V2G7-F1
#
_cell.length_a   1.000
_cell.length_b   1.000
_cell.length_c   1.000
_cell.angle_alpha   90.00
_cell.angle_beta   90.00
_cell.angle_gamma   90.00
#
_symmetry.space_group_name_H-M   'P 1'
#
loop_
_entity.id
_entity.type
_entity.pdbx_description
1 polymer ?
#
loop_
_entity_poly.entity_id
_entity_poly.type
_entity_poly.pdbx_seq_one_letter_code
_entity_poly.pdbx_strand_id
1 'polypeptide(L)'
;MDERALHLAESIVEPRYIQAGVESQRSVERTVRSILAQRRCPDEGLNDCAIELLLHQIAMMDTNNFTAHVGAGEREGRVASTLVQRRYYNLTHGVGRSGDICSDQPKAAGSSLLYKLTNHMVLDLLRQAGTPSLASAAVIPMATGMTISLVLRSIAHHRDQETRTRATEAAVDDQRRSDCGATSVAPVAPRFVIWTRVDQKTALKCIELSGFIPVVVPLRRASVLRRYRDEDKDGPGAVSSLHSYFLQAHVDDVAASIERVGGPTNVLCVLSTTSCFAP
;
A
#
# COMPACT_ATOMS: atom_id res chain seq x y z
N MET A 1 16.17 -30.01 4.74
CA MET A 1 17.49 -30.67 4.90
C MET A 1 18.21 -30.59 3.57
N ASP A 2 19.54 -30.49 3.55
CA ASP A 2 20.27 -30.62 2.30
C ASP A 2 20.37 -32.09 1.85
N GLU A 3 20.76 -32.33 0.60
CA GLU A 3 20.81 -33.69 0.03
C GLU A 3 21.72 -34.64 0.82
N ARG A 4 22.82 -34.11 1.39
CA ARG A 4 23.74 -34.89 2.22
C ARG A 4 23.09 -35.34 3.53
N ALA A 5 22.38 -34.44 4.22
CA ALA A 5 21.64 -34.79 5.42
C ALA A 5 20.51 -35.79 5.14
N LEU A 6 19.87 -35.70 3.97
CA LEU A 6 18.85 -36.68 3.55
C LEU A 6 19.44 -38.09 3.38
N HIS A 7 20.59 -38.22 2.71
CA HIS A 7 21.28 -39.51 2.59
C HIS A 7 21.69 -40.10 3.94
N LEU A 8 22.13 -39.25 4.88
CA LEU A 8 22.39 -39.71 6.24
C LEU A 8 21.11 -40.18 6.94
N ALA A 9 19.99 -39.50 6.75
CA ALA A 9 18.71 -39.89 7.32
C ALA A 9 18.20 -41.24 6.78
N GLU A 10 18.42 -41.53 5.50
CA GLU A 10 18.12 -42.83 4.86
C GLU A 10 18.94 -44.00 5.46
N SER A 11 20.07 -43.73 6.11
CA SER A 11 20.83 -44.74 6.86
C SER A 11 20.24 -45.05 8.24
N ILE A 12 19.34 -44.19 8.75
CA ILE A 12 18.74 -44.29 10.09
C ILE A 12 17.30 -44.85 9.99
N VAL A 13 16.56 -44.42 8.98
CA VAL A 13 15.15 -44.78 8.73
C VAL A 13 15.03 -45.37 7.33
N GLU A 14 14.11 -46.32 7.13
CA GLU A 14 13.89 -46.94 5.84
C GLU A 14 13.75 -45.89 4.71
N PRO A 15 14.57 -45.97 3.64
CA PRO A 15 14.68 -44.91 2.64
C PRO A 15 13.34 -44.50 2.02
N ARG A 16 12.44 -45.47 1.79
CA ARG A 16 11.13 -45.22 1.20
C ARG A 16 10.28 -44.25 2.04
N TYR A 17 10.34 -44.34 3.37
CA TYR A 17 9.59 -43.44 4.24
C TYR A 17 10.18 -42.03 4.27
N ILE A 18 11.51 -41.93 4.26
CA ILE A 18 12.19 -40.63 4.14
C ILE A 18 11.86 -39.96 2.81
N GLN A 19 11.89 -40.71 1.71
CA GLN A 19 11.59 -40.17 0.37
C GLN A 19 10.16 -39.63 0.25
N ALA A 20 9.17 -40.32 0.83
CA ALA A 20 7.80 -39.81 0.87
C ALA A 20 7.69 -38.47 1.64
N GLY A 21 8.42 -38.33 2.76
CA GLY A 21 8.50 -37.08 3.50
C GLY A 21 9.19 -35.95 2.71
N VAL A 22 10.28 -36.28 2.02
CA VAL A 22 11.01 -35.34 1.15
C VAL A 22 10.14 -34.85 0.00
N GLU A 23 9.35 -35.72 -0.61
CA GLU A 23 8.42 -35.34 -1.68
C GLU A 23 7.38 -34.32 -1.21
N SER A 24 6.85 -34.50 0.00
CA SER A 24 5.95 -33.54 0.64
C SER A 24 6.63 -32.17 0.88
N GLN A 25 7.85 -32.16 1.41
CA GLN A 25 8.64 -30.92 1.59
C GLN A 25 8.92 -30.22 0.26
N ARG A 26 9.32 -30.97 -0.77
CA ARG A 26 9.55 -30.43 -2.13
C ARG A 26 8.29 -29.82 -2.74
N SER A 27 7.10 -30.29 -2.38
CA SER A 27 5.85 -29.66 -2.80
C SER A 27 5.71 -28.25 -2.23
N VAL A 28 5.99 -28.08 -0.94
CA VAL A 28 5.99 -26.76 -0.28
C VAL A 28 7.04 -25.84 -0.91
N GLU A 29 8.26 -26.34 -1.13
CA GLU A 29 9.34 -25.57 -1.76
C GLU A 29 8.98 -25.10 -3.19
N ARG A 30 8.25 -25.93 -3.97
CA ARG A 30 7.76 -25.54 -5.29
C ARG A 30 6.79 -24.37 -5.21
N THR A 31 5.86 -24.39 -4.26
CA THR A 31 4.91 -23.28 -4.06
C THR A 31 5.65 -22.00 -3.64
N VAL A 32 6.57 -22.08 -2.67
CA VAL A 32 7.38 -20.93 -2.24
C VAL A 32 8.20 -20.36 -3.40
N ARG A 33 8.82 -21.22 -4.21
CA ARG A 33 9.56 -20.79 -5.41
C ARG A 33 8.66 -20.08 -6.42
N SER A 34 7.44 -20.59 -6.61
CA SER A 34 6.44 -19.96 -7.48
C SER A 34 6.05 -18.57 -6.97
N ILE A 35 5.80 -18.44 -5.66
CA ILE A 35 5.50 -17.15 -5.01
C ILE A 35 6.64 -16.14 -5.24
N LEU A 36 7.90 -16.54 -5.05
CA LEU A 36 9.05 -15.66 -5.25
C LEU A 36 9.29 -15.30 -6.72
N ALA A 37 9.11 -16.25 -7.64
CA ALA A 37 9.33 -16.05 -9.07
C ALA A 37 8.23 -15.22 -9.71
N GLN A 38 6.97 -15.55 -9.44
CA GLN A 38 5.81 -14.91 -10.03
C GLN A 38 5.39 -13.65 -9.28
N ARG A 39 5.74 -13.54 -7.99
CA ARG A 39 5.37 -12.43 -7.10
C ARG A 39 3.84 -12.28 -6.99
N ARG A 40 3.15 -13.41 -6.90
CA ARG A 40 1.69 -13.55 -6.86
C ARG A 40 1.26 -14.41 -5.68
N CYS A 41 0.00 -14.27 -5.30
CA CYS A 41 -0.61 -15.20 -4.36
C CYS A 41 -0.72 -16.59 -5.00
N PRO A 42 -0.47 -17.68 -4.25
CA PRO A 42 -0.72 -19.02 -4.77
C PRO A 42 -2.24 -19.25 -4.88
N ASP A 43 -2.66 -19.99 -5.89
CA ASP A 43 -4.08 -20.35 -6.08
C ASP A 43 -4.61 -21.19 -4.90
N GLU A 44 -3.77 -22.10 -4.41
CA GLU A 44 -4.03 -22.90 -3.21
C GLU A 44 -3.16 -22.44 -2.04
N GLY A 45 -3.78 -22.23 -0.88
CA GLY A 45 -3.08 -21.79 0.33
C GLY A 45 -2.09 -22.83 0.86
N LEU A 46 -0.97 -22.34 1.39
CA LEU A 46 -0.06 -23.17 2.19
C LEU A 46 -0.73 -23.54 3.52
N ASN A 47 -0.41 -24.73 4.04
CA ASN A 47 -0.81 -25.08 5.41
C ASN A 47 0.01 -24.28 6.44
N ASP A 48 -0.50 -24.20 7.67
CA ASP A 48 0.10 -23.38 8.74
C ASP A 48 1.58 -23.75 9.02
N CYS A 49 1.91 -25.04 9.03
CA CYS A 49 3.28 -25.52 9.25
C CYS A 49 4.25 -25.02 8.15
N ALA A 50 3.81 -25.03 6.89
CA ALA A 50 4.58 -24.50 5.78
C ALA A 50 4.75 -22.98 5.85
N ILE A 51 3.72 -22.25 6.29
CA ILE A 51 3.78 -20.81 6.52
C ILE A 51 4.78 -20.49 7.63
N GLU A 52 4.70 -21.17 8.77
CA GLU A 52 5.63 -20.99 9.89
C GLU A 52 7.07 -21.33 9.50
N LEU A 53 7.28 -22.42 8.75
CA LEU A 53 8.60 -22.78 8.23
C LEU A 53 9.19 -21.68 7.35
N LEU A 54 8.39 -21.12 6.43
CA LEU A 54 8.81 -20.01 5.58
C LEU A 54 9.16 -18.76 6.41
N LEU A 55 8.32 -18.41 7.39
CA LEU A 55 8.56 -17.26 8.27
C LEU A 55 9.85 -17.44 9.09
N HIS A 56 10.13 -18.64 9.59
CA HIS A 56 11.37 -18.93 10.29
C HIS A 56 12.60 -18.86 9.36
N GLN A 57 12.50 -19.39 8.14
CA GLN A 57 13.58 -19.28 7.14
C GLN A 57 13.90 -17.82 6.82
N ILE A 58 12.86 -16.99 6.62
CA ILE A 58 13.01 -15.55 6.40
C ILE A 58 13.62 -14.87 7.62
N ALA A 59 13.13 -15.16 8.82
CA ALA A 59 13.64 -14.54 10.05
C ALA A 59 15.13 -14.81 10.27
N MET A 60 15.61 -16.02 9.94
CA MET A 60 17.04 -16.36 10.04
C MET A 60 17.94 -15.51 9.12
N MET A 61 17.38 -14.75 8.18
CA MET A 61 18.13 -13.85 7.29
C MET A 61 18.37 -12.46 7.91
N ASP A 62 17.74 -12.13 9.04
CA ASP A 62 17.97 -10.86 9.74
C ASP A 62 19.16 -10.97 10.70
N THR A 63 19.98 -9.91 10.80
CA THR A 63 21.27 -9.97 11.50
C THR A 63 21.13 -10.23 13.00
N ASN A 64 20.00 -9.83 13.61
CA ASN A 64 19.69 -10.12 15.01
C ASN A 64 19.55 -11.62 15.32
N ASN A 65 19.40 -12.46 14.28
CA ASN A 65 19.20 -13.90 14.40
C ASN A 65 20.44 -14.73 14.02
N PHE A 66 21.53 -14.07 13.63
CA PHE A 66 22.77 -14.75 13.30
C PHE A 66 23.45 -15.28 14.56
N THR A 67 23.86 -16.56 14.54
CA THR A 67 24.52 -17.21 15.69
C THR A 67 25.79 -16.50 16.14
N ALA A 68 26.55 -15.93 15.19
CA ALA A 68 27.81 -15.22 15.44
C ALA A 68 27.69 -13.74 15.08
N HIS A 69 26.87 -13.00 15.82
CA HIS A 69 26.70 -11.55 15.64
C HIS A 69 26.88 -10.79 16.95
N VAL A 70 27.83 -9.84 16.94
CA VAL A 70 28.05 -8.90 18.06
C VAL A 70 27.59 -7.52 17.61
N GLY A 71 26.38 -7.15 18.00
CA GLY A 71 25.80 -5.85 17.70
C GLY A 71 26.21 -4.80 18.73
N ALA A 72 26.97 -3.78 18.32
CA ALA A 72 27.39 -2.66 19.16
C ALA A 72 26.50 -1.41 19.04
N GLY A 73 25.54 -1.40 18.10
CA GLY A 73 24.66 -0.26 17.86
C GLY A 73 23.55 -0.08 18.90
N GLU A 74 22.84 1.03 18.77
CA GLU A 74 21.66 1.39 19.55
C GLU A 74 20.41 0.62 19.09
N ARG A 75 20.31 0.29 17.80
CA ARG A 75 19.18 -0.42 17.20
C ARG A 75 19.60 -1.79 16.63
N GLU A 76 19.85 -2.73 17.52
CA GLU A 76 20.34 -4.09 17.22
C GLU A 76 19.25 -5.18 17.28
N GLY A 77 17.97 -4.79 17.38
CA GLY A 77 16.87 -5.76 17.40
C GLY A 77 16.85 -6.66 18.65
N ARG A 78 17.52 -6.27 19.74
CA ARG A 78 17.56 -7.04 20.99
C ARG A 78 16.15 -7.13 21.61
N VAL A 79 15.70 -8.33 21.96
CA VAL A 79 14.38 -8.57 22.57
C VAL A 79 14.53 -9.08 23.99
N ALA A 80 13.88 -8.41 24.95
CA ALA A 80 13.94 -8.78 26.36
C ALA A 80 13.03 -9.98 26.72
N SER A 81 11.85 -10.07 26.09
CA SER A 81 10.85 -11.11 26.39
C SER A 81 10.78 -12.16 25.29
N THR A 82 10.93 -13.42 25.67
CA THR A 82 10.78 -14.56 24.76
C THR A 82 9.37 -14.69 24.20
N LEU A 83 8.34 -14.22 24.93
CA LEU A 83 6.96 -14.21 24.43
C LEU A 83 6.79 -13.21 23.27
N VAL A 84 7.40 -12.03 23.39
CA VAL A 84 7.42 -11.02 22.31
C VAL A 84 8.18 -11.58 21.11
N GLN A 85 9.36 -12.15 21.35
CA GLN A 85 10.18 -12.72 20.30
C GLN A 85 9.43 -13.78 19.48
N ARG A 86 8.78 -14.74 20.15
CA ARG A 86 8.02 -15.82 19.51
C ARG A 86 6.80 -15.29 18.75
N ARG A 87 6.05 -14.36 19.34
CA ARG A 87 4.86 -13.76 18.69
C ARG A 87 5.19 -13.08 17.35
N TYR A 88 6.38 -12.50 17.23
CA TYR A 88 6.82 -11.80 16.02
C TYR A 88 7.76 -12.64 15.14
N TYR A 89 7.81 -13.97 15.33
CA TYR A 89 8.69 -14.86 14.57
C TYR A 89 10.16 -14.42 14.59
N ASN A 90 10.58 -13.69 15.63
CA ASN A 90 11.91 -13.11 15.77
C ASN A 90 12.32 -12.09 14.68
N LEU A 91 11.33 -11.48 14.00
CA LEU A 91 11.50 -10.36 13.06
C LEU A 91 11.41 -9.03 13.83
N THR A 92 12.54 -8.40 14.14
CA THR A 92 12.60 -7.33 15.15
C THR A 92 12.99 -5.95 14.61
N HIS A 93 13.56 -5.88 13.41
CA HIS A 93 14.08 -4.63 12.85
C HIS A 93 12.99 -3.72 12.27
N GLY A 94 11.82 -4.28 11.95
CA GLY A 94 10.76 -3.61 11.22
C GLY A 94 11.05 -3.57 9.72
N VAL A 95 10.38 -2.66 9.00
CA VAL A 95 10.48 -2.53 7.54
C VAL A 95 11.05 -1.16 7.15
N GLY A 96 11.74 -1.11 6.01
CA GLY A 96 12.28 0.12 5.44
C GLY A 96 13.49 0.69 6.17
N ARG A 97 13.82 1.94 5.82
CA ARG A 97 14.90 2.75 6.40
C ARG A 97 14.39 4.14 6.74
N SER A 98 15.24 4.90 7.45
CA SER A 98 14.98 6.31 7.69
C SER A 98 14.81 7.04 6.36
N GLY A 99 13.63 7.61 6.12
CA GLY A 99 13.27 8.36 4.92
C GLY A 99 12.58 7.56 3.80
N ASP A 100 12.64 6.23 3.80
CA ASP A 100 11.95 5.41 2.77
C ASP A 100 11.54 4.04 3.32
N ILE A 101 10.23 3.83 3.41
CA ILE A 101 9.63 2.58 3.90
C ILE A 101 9.82 1.40 2.94
N CYS A 102 10.00 1.65 1.64
CA CYS A 102 10.13 0.62 0.61
C CYS A 102 11.57 0.19 0.35
N SER A 103 12.53 0.86 0.98
CA SER A 103 13.96 0.56 0.84
C SER A 103 14.38 -0.72 1.57
N ASP A 104 15.39 -1.40 1.05
CA ASP A 104 15.98 -2.57 1.70
C ASP A 104 16.74 -2.17 2.96
N GLN A 105 16.51 -2.88 4.06
CA GLN A 105 17.21 -2.71 5.33
C GLN A 105 18.43 -3.65 5.39
N PRO A 106 19.67 -3.14 5.38
CA PRO A 106 20.87 -3.99 5.37
C PRO A 106 21.00 -4.95 6.56
N LYS A 107 20.46 -4.56 7.73
CA LYS A 107 20.42 -5.41 8.94
C LYS A 107 19.26 -6.42 8.95
N ALA A 108 18.33 -6.30 8.01
CA ALA A 108 17.08 -7.06 8.02
C ALA A 108 16.67 -7.49 6.61
N ALA A 109 17.53 -8.29 5.98
CA ALA A 109 17.31 -8.79 4.63
C ALA A 109 16.04 -9.65 4.54
N GLY A 110 15.77 -10.47 5.57
CA GLY A 110 14.55 -11.26 5.69
C GLY A 110 13.31 -10.39 5.81
N SER A 111 13.31 -9.45 6.76
CA SER A 111 12.20 -8.49 6.93
C SER A 111 11.95 -7.67 5.65
N SER A 112 13.00 -7.28 4.93
CA SER A 112 12.89 -6.54 3.66
C SER A 112 12.27 -7.39 2.56
N LEU A 113 12.71 -8.66 2.43
CA LEU A 113 12.14 -9.62 1.49
C LEU A 113 10.65 -9.87 1.78
N LEU A 114 10.31 -10.13 3.05
CA LEU A 114 8.93 -10.35 3.48
C LEU A 114 8.04 -9.16 3.13
N TYR A 115 8.50 -7.94 3.42
CA TYR A 115 7.74 -6.73 3.14
C TYR A 115 7.50 -6.52 1.64
N LYS A 116 8.55 -6.66 0.81
CA LYS A 116 8.42 -6.54 -0.65
C LYS A 116 7.53 -7.62 -1.24
N LEU A 117 7.65 -8.86 -0.77
CA LEU A 117 6.78 -9.94 -1.20
C LEU A 117 5.32 -9.67 -0.85
N THR A 118 5.07 -9.20 0.38
CA THR A 118 3.73 -8.81 0.83
C THR A 118 3.14 -7.72 -0.08
N ASN A 119 3.91 -6.70 -0.43
CA ASN A 119 3.47 -5.64 -1.35
C ASN A 119 3.10 -6.16 -2.73
N HIS A 120 3.89 -7.10 -3.28
CA HIS A 120 3.59 -7.73 -4.56
C HIS A 120 2.33 -8.61 -4.51
N MET A 121 2.16 -9.39 -3.44
CA MET A 121 0.96 -10.21 -3.24
C MET A 121 -0.30 -9.35 -3.08
N VAL A 122 -0.22 -8.25 -2.34
CA VAL A 122 -1.33 -7.29 -2.21
C VAL A 122 -1.65 -6.64 -3.56
N LEU A 123 -0.64 -6.26 -4.35
CA LEU A 123 -0.84 -5.73 -5.70
C LEU A 123 -1.57 -6.73 -6.61
N ASP A 124 -1.17 -8.00 -6.56
CA ASP A 124 -1.80 -9.08 -7.31
C ASP A 124 -3.28 -9.25 -6.90
N LEU A 125 -3.57 -9.28 -5.60
CA LEU A 125 -4.94 -9.36 -5.08
C LEU A 125 -5.79 -8.15 -5.50
N LEU A 126 -5.25 -6.93 -5.46
CA LEU A 126 -5.98 -5.73 -5.90
C LEU A 126 -6.30 -5.79 -7.40
N ARG A 127 -5.37 -6.28 -8.22
CA ARG A 127 -5.61 -6.48 -9.65
C ARG A 127 -6.72 -7.49 -9.91
N GLN A 128 -6.71 -8.61 -9.17
CA GLN A 128 -7.76 -9.62 -9.25
C GLN A 128 -9.12 -9.11 -8.74
N ALA A 129 -9.12 -8.21 -7.74
CA ALA A 129 -10.33 -7.62 -7.16
C ALA A 129 -11.01 -6.58 -8.07
N GLY A 130 -10.45 -6.25 -9.23
CA GLY A 130 -11.08 -5.36 -10.23
C GLY A 130 -10.27 -4.12 -10.62
N THR A 131 -9.01 -4.00 -10.19
CA THR A 131 -8.12 -2.91 -10.63
C THR A 131 -6.92 -3.43 -11.44
N PRO A 132 -7.12 -4.03 -12.64
CA PRO A 132 -6.06 -4.72 -13.38
C PRO A 132 -4.91 -3.78 -13.82
N SER A 133 -5.19 -2.48 -13.98
CA SER A 133 -4.21 -1.46 -14.36
C SER A 133 -3.37 -0.91 -13.19
N LEU A 134 -3.60 -1.37 -11.95
CA LEU A 134 -2.87 -0.87 -10.79
C LEU A 134 -1.37 -1.16 -10.96
N ALA A 135 -0.51 -0.14 -10.89
CA ALA A 135 0.92 -0.27 -11.18
C ALA A 135 1.73 -0.75 -9.96
N SER A 136 1.39 -0.28 -8.77
CA SER A 136 2.11 -0.56 -7.52
C SER A 136 1.16 -0.57 -6.32
N ALA A 137 1.59 -1.24 -5.25
CA ALA A 137 0.93 -1.22 -3.94
C ALA A 137 1.99 -1.25 -2.84
N ALA A 138 1.68 -0.65 -1.70
CA ALA A 138 2.53 -0.67 -0.51
C ALA A 138 1.68 -0.81 0.75
N VAL A 139 2.03 -1.76 1.61
CA VAL A 139 1.38 -1.96 2.91
C VAL A 139 1.98 -0.99 3.92
N ILE A 140 1.18 -0.04 4.39
CA ILE A 140 1.62 0.92 5.39
C ILE A 140 1.15 0.45 6.77
N PRO A 141 2.03 0.36 7.79
CA PRO A 141 1.68 -0.12 9.13
C PRO A 141 0.93 0.96 9.94
N MET A 142 -0.13 1.50 9.36
CA MET A 142 -1.02 2.50 9.93
C MET A 142 -2.46 2.23 9.48
N ALA A 143 -3.43 2.67 10.29
CA ALA A 143 -4.83 2.62 9.90
C ALA A 143 -5.10 3.48 8.65
N THR A 144 -6.16 3.16 7.90
CA THR A 144 -6.54 3.84 6.65
C THR A 144 -6.54 5.36 6.75
N GLY A 145 -7.10 5.93 7.82
CA GLY A 145 -7.12 7.39 8.02
C GLY A 145 -5.72 8.00 8.09
N MET A 146 -4.80 7.37 8.82
CA MET A 146 -3.41 7.83 8.92
C MET A 146 -2.65 7.65 7.59
N THR A 147 -2.94 6.57 6.86
CA THR A 147 -2.39 6.35 5.52
C THR A 147 -2.87 7.41 4.53
N ILE A 148 -4.16 7.78 4.57
CA ILE A 148 -4.68 8.92 3.78
C ILE A 148 -3.97 10.21 4.20
N SER A 149 -3.79 10.45 5.51
CA SER A 149 -3.05 11.63 5.96
C SER A 149 -1.63 11.68 5.38
N LEU A 150 -0.91 10.56 5.39
CA LEU A 150 0.40 10.42 4.76
C LEU A 150 0.35 10.75 3.26
N VAL A 151 -0.65 10.23 2.53
CA VAL A 151 -0.84 10.51 1.10
C VAL A 151 -1.11 12.00 0.86
N LEU A 152 -2.01 12.64 1.63
CA LEU A 152 -2.30 14.07 1.49
C LEU A 152 -1.04 14.92 1.73
N ARG A 153 -0.25 14.60 2.75
CA ARG A 153 1.03 15.27 3.03
C ARG A 153 2.06 15.04 1.92
N SER A 154 2.11 13.85 1.36
CA SER A 154 3.01 13.51 0.25
C SER A 154 2.66 14.29 -1.02
N ILE A 155 1.38 14.35 -1.41
CA ILE A 155 0.92 15.15 -2.56
C ILE A 155 1.24 16.64 -2.36
N ALA A 156 1.02 17.16 -1.15
CA ALA A 156 1.29 18.56 -0.85
C ALA A 156 2.79 18.88 -0.91
N HIS A 157 3.63 18.01 -0.37
CA HIS A 157 5.08 18.14 -0.45
C HIS A 157 5.57 18.11 -1.91
N HIS A 158 5.04 17.18 -2.73
CA HIS A 158 5.40 17.09 -4.14
C HIS A 158 5.03 18.37 -4.92
N ARG A 159 3.83 18.92 -4.70
CA ARG A 159 3.41 20.17 -5.34
C ARG A 159 4.24 21.39 -4.92
N ASP A 160 4.64 21.46 -3.65
CA ASP A 160 5.54 22.53 -3.18
C ASP A 160 6.91 22.43 -3.87
N GLN A 161 7.46 21.22 -4.00
CA GLN A 161 8.69 20.99 -4.75
C GLN A 161 8.57 21.41 -6.22
N GLU A 162 7.51 20.99 -6.93
CA GLU A 162 7.26 21.39 -8.32
C GLU A 162 7.16 22.91 -8.48
N THR A 163 6.49 23.58 -7.55
CA THR A 163 6.32 25.04 -7.55
C THR A 163 7.65 25.75 -7.37
N ARG A 164 8.49 25.28 -6.43
CA ARG A 164 9.83 25.84 -6.18
C ARG A 164 10.76 25.64 -7.37
N THR A 165 10.73 24.47 -8.01
CA THR A 165 11.52 24.21 -9.21
C THR A 165 11.12 25.14 -10.35
N ARG A 166 9.82 25.28 -10.62
CA ARG A 166 9.31 26.20 -11.65
C ARG A 166 9.65 27.66 -11.35
N ALA A 167 9.58 28.09 -10.09
CA ALA A 167 9.96 29.45 -9.71
C ALA A 167 11.46 29.70 -9.94
N THR A 168 12.29 28.70 -9.70
CA THR A 168 13.75 28.77 -9.93
C THR A 168 14.05 28.84 -11.44
N GLU A 169 13.40 27.99 -12.24
CA GLU A 169 13.52 28.01 -13.71
C GLU A 169 13.06 29.34 -14.30
N ALA A 170 11.91 29.87 -13.84
CA ALA A 170 11.40 31.16 -14.26
C ALA A 170 12.35 32.31 -13.89
N ALA A 171 12.97 32.29 -12.70
CA ALA A 171 13.94 33.31 -12.30
C ALA A 171 15.22 33.29 -13.15
N VAL A 172 15.68 32.11 -13.58
CA VAL A 172 16.83 31.94 -14.48
C VAL A 172 16.51 32.43 -15.90
N ASP A 173 15.29 32.22 -16.38
CA ASP A 173 14.83 32.74 -17.69
C ASP A 173 14.56 34.25 -17.68
N ASP A 174 14.05 34.80 -16.57
CA ASP A 174 13.80 36.24 -16.40
C ASP A 174 15.11 37.04 -16.30
N GLN A 175 16.16 36.45 -15.70
CA GLN A 175 17.52 37.00 -15.76
C GLN A 175 18.13 37.02 -17.18
N ARG A 176 17.59 36.23 -18.12
CA ARG A 176 17.97 36.28 -19.55
C ARG A 176 17.11 37.25 -20.36
N ARG A 177 15.97 37.70 -19.82
CA ARG A 177 15.02 38.63 -20.46
C ARG A 177 14.89 39.90 -19.62
N SER A 178 15.92 40.74 -19.59
CA SER A 178 15.73 42.10 -19.08
C SER A 178 14.70 42.85 -19.95
N ASP A 179 13.81 43.58 -19.27
CA ASP A 179 12.71 44.42 -19.79
C ASP A 179 11.35 43.73 -19.99
N CYS A 180 10.64 43.48 -18.88
CA CYS A 180 9.31 44.09 -18.64
C CYS A 180 8.76 43.70 -17.25
N GLY A 181 8.27 44.69 -16.50
CA GLY A 181 7.74 44.51 -15.17
C GLY A 181 6.43 43.71 -15.15
N ALA A 182 6.53 42.40 -14.91
CA ALA A 182 5.41 41.55 -14.54
C ALA A 182 5.41 41.35 -13.01
N THR A 183 4.32 41.74 -12.36
CA THR A 183 4.09 41.47 -10.93
C THR A 183 3.87 39.98 -10.74
N SER A 184 4.84 39.26 -10.17
CA SER A 184 4.70 37.85 -9.87
C SER A 184 3.73 37.65 -8.69
N VAL A 185 2.54 37.14 -8.99
CA VAL A 185 1.61 36.68 -7.95
C VAL A 185 2.23 35.44 -7.30
N ALA A 186 2.53 35.52 -6.00
CA ALA A 186 3.09 34.40 -5.27
C ALA A 186 2.18 33.15 -5.41
N PRO A 187 2.73 31.97 -5.68
CA PRO A 187 1.94 30.77 -5.89
C PRO A 187 1.16 30.43 -4.61
N VAL A 188 -0.15 30.28 -4.76
CA VAL A 188 -1.05 29.97 -3.62
C VAL A 188 -0.92 28.49 -3.30
N ALA A 189 -0.49 28.18 -2.07
CA ALA A 189 -0.42 26.81 -1.58
C ALA A 189 -1.84 26.24 -1.40
N PRO A 190 -2.11 24.99 -1.81
CA PRO A 190 -3.43 24.39 -1.66
C PRO A 190 -3.79 24.24 -0.18
N ARG A 191 -5.02 24.64 0.19
CA ARG A 191 -5.52 24.60 1.57
C ARG A 191 -6.71 23.67 1.75
N PHE A 192 -7.39 23.32 0.66
CA PHE A 192 -8.67 22.61 0.70
C PHE A 192 -8.56 21.19 0.15
N VAL A 193 -9.32 20.27 0.73
CA VAL A 193 -9.61 18.95 0.14
C VAL A 193 -11.10 18.89 -0.12
N ILE A 194 -11.49 18.69 -1.38
CA ILE A 194 -12.89 18.48 -1.71
C ILE A 194 -13.26 17.06 -1.31
N TRP A 195 -14.29 16.89 -0.51
CA TRP A 195 -14.62 15.60 0.08
C TRP A 195 -16.08 15.25 -0.19
N THR A 196 -16.32 14.17 -0.94
CA THR A 196 -17.67 13.66 -1.12
C THR A 196 -18.15 13.06 0.20
N ARG A 197 -19.25 13.59 0.73
CA ARG A 197 -19.71 13.26 2.09
C ARG A 197 -19.87 11.74 2.26
N VAL A 198 -19.18 11.23 3.27
CA VAL A 198 -19.43 9.90 3.85
C VAL A 198 -19.46 10.06 5.37
N ASP A 199 -20.45 9.46 6.04
CA ASP A 199 -20.62 9.67 7.48
C ASP A 199 -19.69 8.75 8.29
N GLN A 200 -18.38 8.91 8.07
CA GLN A 200 -17.30 8.13 8.67
C GLN A 200 -16.25 9.10 9.25
N LYS A 201 -16.04 9.05 10.56
CA LYS A 201 -15.20 10.03 11.29
C LYS A 201 -13.75 10.06 10.81
N THR A 202 -13.15 8.92 10.46
CA THR A 202 -11.76 8.84 9.98
C THR A 202 -11.54 9.57 8.68
N ALA A 203 -12.51 9.54 7.75
CA ALA A 203 -12.40 10.19 6.45
C ALA A 203 -12.37 11.71 6.56
N LEU A 204 -13.05 12.28 7.56
CA LEU A 204 -12.96 13.71 7.85
C LEU A 204 -11.70 14.05 8.65
N LYS A 205 -11.42 13.28 9.72
CA LYS A 205 -10.30 13.55 10.63
C LYS A 205 -8.94 13.43 9.95
N CYS A 206 -8.78 12.60 8.92
CA CYS A 206 -7.51 12.48 8.21
C CYS A 206 -7.16 13.75 7.42
N ILE A 207 -8.16 14.45 6.89
CA ILE A 207 -7.98 15.73 6.18
C ILE A 207 -7.51 16.80 7.16
N GLU A 208 -8.23 16.95 8.28
CA GLU A 208 -7.92 17.93 9.32
C GLU A 208 -6.55 17.67 9.95
N LEU A 209 -6.23 16.41 10.27
CA LEU A 209 -4.94 16.01 10.84
C LEU A 209 -3.77 16.34 9.91
N SER A 210 -3.98 16.31 8.59
CA SER A 210 -2.97 16.69 7.61
C SER A 210 -2.78 18.21 7.45
N GLY A 211 -3.60 19.02 8.14
CA GLY A 211 -3.56 20.48 8.11
C GLY A 211 -4.36 21.10 6.96
N PHE A 212 -5.29 20.36 6.36
CA PHE A 212 -6.17 20.86 5.28
C PHE A 212 -7.59 21.12 5.79
N ILE A 213 -8.31 21.97 5.05
CA ILE A 213 -9.71 22.30 5.33
C ILE A 213 -10.61 21.42 4.44
N PRO A 214 -11.45 20.54 5.02
CA PRO A 214 -12.38 19.73 4.25
C PRO A 214 -13.51 20.59 3.68
N VAL A 215 -13.81 20.43 2.38
CA VAL A 215 -14.96 21.03 1.72
C VAL A 215 -15.95 19.93 1.39
N VAL A 216 -17.01 19.85 2.20
CA VAL A 216 -18.01 18.79 2.09
C VAL A 216 -18.87 18.99 0.84
N VAL A 217 -18.93 17.96 -0.01
CA VAL A 217 -19.88 17.87 -1.12
C VAL A 217 -21.06 17.00 -0.65
N PRO A 218 -22.27 17.56 -0.50
CA PRO A 218 -23.43 16.79 -0.06
C PRO A 218 -23.85 15.78 -1.14
N LEU A 219 -24.43 14.66 -0.72
CA LEU A 219 -25.01 13.69 -1.63
C LEU A 219 -26.42 14.13 -2.02
N ARG A 220 -26.79 13.91 -3.28
CA ARG A 220 -28.18 14.08 -3.77
C ARG A 220 -28.71 12.73 -4.21
N ARG A 221 -30.04 12.61 -4.35
CA ARG A 221 -30.66 11.39 -4.91
C ARG A 221 -30.02 11.08 -6.26
N ALA A 222 -29.68 9.81 -6.46
CA ALA A 222 -29.22 9.37 -7.76
C ALA A 222 -30.36 9.50 -8.78
N SER A 223 -30.02 9.98 -9.97
CA SER A 223 -30.93 9.90 -11.10
C SER A 223 -31.24 8.42 -11.34
N VAL A 224 -32.53 8.08 -11.36
CA VAL A 224 -33.00 6.74 -11.73
C VAL A 224 -32.73 6.59 -13.22
N LEU A 225 -31.50 6.28 -13.65
CA LEU A 225 -31.23 5.73 -14.99
C LEU A 225 -29.78 5.29 -15.25
N ARG A 226 -29.73 4.07 -15.80
CA ARG A 226 -28.75 3.41 -16.69
C ARG A 226 -27.58 2.65 -16.04
N ARG A 227 -27.77 1.32 -16.01
CA ARG A 227 -26.80 0.27 -15.72
C ARG A 227 -25.46 0.46 -16.44
N TYR A 228 -24.39 0.02 -15.77
CA TYR A 228 -23.23 -0.62 -16.38
C TYR A 228 -23.73 -1.90 -17.09
N ARG A 229 -23.60 -1.96 -18.41
CA ARG A 229 -24.00 -3.13 -19.20
C ARG A 229 -22.93 -4.19 -19.03
N ASP A 230 -23.14 -5.16 -18.14
CA ASP A 230 -22.35 -6.39 -18.13
C ASP A 230 -22.94 -7.26 -19.25
N GLU A 231 -22.31 -7.27 -20.43
CA GLU A 231 -22.86 -7.95 -21.62
C GLU A 231 -22.89 -9.49 -21.47
N ASP A 232 -22.25 -10.05 -20.44
CA ASP A 232 -21.98 -11.50 -20.36
C ASP A 232 -22.71 -12.28 -19.25
N LYS A 233 -23.50 -11.65 -18.36
CA LYS A 233 -24.05 -12.38 -17.18
C LYS A 233 -25.55 -12.36 -16.92
N ASP A 234 -26.31 -11.44 -17.48
CA ASP A 234 -27.76 -11.36 -17.20
C ASP A 234 -28.57 -11.50 -18.49
N GLY A 235 -29.46 -12.50 -18.52
CA GLY A 235 -30.44 -12.66 -19.59
C GLY A 235 -31.31 -11.41 -19.82
N PRO A 236 -32.03 -11.33 -20.95
CA PRO A 236 -32.77 -10.14 -21.35
C PRO A 236 -33.98 -9.93 -20.41
N GLY A 237 -33.84 -9.11 -19.36
CA GLY A 237 -35.01 -8.68 -18.58
C GLY A 237 -34.79 -8.27 -17.13
N ALA A 238 -33.64 -8.50 -16.50
CA ALA A 238 -33.42 -8.00 -15.14
C ALA A 238 -33.12 -6.50 -15.21
N VAL A 239 -34.10 -5.63 -14.92
CA VAL A 239 -33.87 -4.19 -14.70
C VAL A 239 -33.71 -4.01 -13.19
N SER A 240 -32.48 -4.10 -12.68
CA SER A 240 -32.21 -3.65 -11.30
C SER A 240 -32.21 -2.12 -11.29
N SER A 241 -33.36 -1.51 -10.99
CA SER A 241 -33.45 -0.08 -10.66
C SER A 241 -32.77 0.18 -9.33
N LEU A 242 -31.90 1.20 -9.24
CA LEU A 242 -31.40 1.69 -7.95
C LEU A 242 -32.59 2.08 -7.07
N HIS A 243 -32.48 1.79 -5.77
CA HIS A 243 -33.51 2.16 -4.80
C HIS A 243 -33.72 3.68 -4.84
N SER A 244 -34.96 4.15 -4.63
CA SER A 244 -35.32 5.59 -4.62
C SER A 244 -34.61 6.43 -3.54
N TYR A 245 -33.95 5.76 -2.59
CA TYR A 245 -33.16 6.38 -1.51
C TYR A 245 -31.65 6.32 -1.78
N PHE A 246 -31.23 5.82 -2.95
CA PHE A 246 -29.83 5.80 -3.31
C PHE A 246 -29.32 7.23 -3.48
N LEU A 247 -28.25 7.56 -2.75
CA LEU A 247 -27.60 8.87 -2.77
C LEU A 247 -26.27 8.76 -3.51
N GLN A 248 -25.94 9.78 -4.30
CA GLN A 248 -24.66 9.86 -5.00
C GLN A 248 -24.10 11.28 -4.96
N ALA A 249 -22.79 11.39 -5.06
CA ALA A 249 -22.12 12.66 -5.34
C ALA A 249 -22.25 12.96 -6.84
N HIS A 250 -22.59 14.20 -7.19
CA HIS A 250 -22.65 14.63 -8.57
C HIS A 250 -21.41 15.45 -8.92
N VAL A 251 -20.87 15.24 -10.12
CA VAL A 251 -19.64 15.90 -10.59
C VAL A 251 -19.81 17.42 -10.61
N ASP A 252 -21.00 17.92 -10.95
CA ASP A 252 -21.31 19.35 -10.95
C ASP A 252 -21.17 19.97 -9.54
N ASP A 253 -21.53 19.24 -8.49
CA ASP A 253 -21.41 19.72 -7.11
C ASP A 253 -19.94 19.73 -6.65
N VAL A 254 -19.14 18.79 -7.16
CA VAL A 254 -17.68 18.78 -6.96
C VAL A 254 -17.06 20.00 -7.65
N ALA A 255 -17.40 20.25 -8.92
CA ALA A 255 -16.91 21.39 -9.69
C ALA A 255 -17.30 22.72 -9.03
N ALA A 256 -18.57 22.88 -8.65
CA ALA A 256 -19.03 24.06 -7.92
C ALA A 256 -18.31 24.25 -6.57
N SER A 257 -17.91 23.17 -5.91
CA SER A 257 -17.14 23.24 -4.66
C SER A 257 -15.69 23.69 -4.87
N ILE A 258 -15.08 23.32 -6.00
CA ILE A 258 -13.75 23.80 -6.41
C ILE A 258 -13.80 25.31 -6.69
N GLU A 259 -14.78 25.77 -7.46
CA GLU A 259 -14.94 27.20 -7.78
C GLU A 259 -15.19 28.04 -6.53
N ARG A 260 -16.01 27.55 -5.59
CA ARG A 260 -16.32 28.24 -4.33
C ARG A 260 -15.09 28.56 -3.48
N VAL A 261 -14.04 27.75 -3.57
CA VAL A 261 -12.79 27.95 -2.82
C VAL A 261 -11.71 28.70 -3.61
N GLY A 262 -12.10 29.36 -4.70
CA GLY A 262 -11.18 30.15 -5.53
C GLY A 262 -10.43 29.31 -6.57
N GLY A 263 -11.01 28.20 -7.01
CA GLY A 263 -10.52 27.40 -8.13
C GLY A 263 -9.50 26.31 -7.75
N PRO A 264 -9.00 25.57 -8.75
CA PRO A 264 -8.21 24.36 -8.56
C PRO A 264 -6.83 24.57 -7.90
N THR A 265 -6.27 25.78 -7.98
CA THR A 265 -4.99 26.13 -7.33
C THR A 265 -5.08 26.06 -5.80
N ASN A 266 -6.26 26.32 -5.24
CA ASN A 266 -6.52 26.25 -3.81
C ASN A 266 -6.83 24.83 -3.30
N VAL A 267 -7.05 23.88 -4.22
CA VAL A 267 -7.49 22.50 -3.91
C VAL A 267 -6.34 21.52 -4.05
N LEU A 268 -6.08 20.76 -2.98
CA LEU A 268 -5.10 19.69 -3.01
C LEU A 268 -5.60 18.51 -3.85
N CYS A 269 -6.78 17.98 -3.54
CA CYS A 269 -7.38 16.87 -4.28
C CYS A 269 -8.89 16.79 -4.03
N VAL A 270 -9.55 15.92 -4.79
CA VAL A 270 -10.89 15.42 -4.52
C VAL A 270 -10.73 14.06 -3.84
N LEU A 271 -11.15 13.94 -2.58
CA LEU A 271 -11.23 12.69 -1.83
C LEU A 271 -12.64 12.11 -2.00
N SER A 272 -12.73 10.99 -2.72
CA SER A 272 -13.98 10.30 -3.00
C SER A 272 -13.90 8.83 -2.57
N THR A 273 -15.02 8.27 -2.13
CA THR A 273 -15.11 6.86 -1.72
C THR A 273 -15.63 5.98 -2.84
N THR A 274 -15.16 4.75 -2.91
CA THR A 274 -15.76 3.71 -3.75
C THR A 274 -16.87 2.95 -3.00
N SER A 275 -17.61 2.08 -3.71
CA SER A 275 -18.78 1.33 -3.20
C SER A 275 -18.55 0.49 -1.93
N CYS A 276 -17.30 0.35 -1.46
CA CYS A 276 -16.92 -0.49 -0.32
C CYS A 276 -16.51 0.32 0.94
N PHE A 277 -16.93 1.58 1.08
CA PHE A 277 -16.55 2.45 2.22
C PHE A 277 -15.04 2.63 2.39
N ALA A 278 -14.25 2.26 1.39
CA ALA A 278 -12.83 2.57 1.29
C ALA A 278 -12.70 3.99 0.70
N PRO A 279 -12.16 4.95 1.47
CA PRO A 279 -11.85 6.31 0.99
C PRO A 279 -10.62 6.35 0.10
#